data_AF-A0A261QDG7-F1
#
_entry.id   AF-A0A261QDG7-F1
#
_cell.length_a   1.000
_cell.length_b   1.000
_cell.length_c   1.000
_cell.angle_alpha   90.00
_cell.angle_beta   90.00
_cell.angle_gamma   90.00
#
_symmetry.space_group_name_H-M   'P 1'
#
loop_
_entity.id
_entity.type
_entity.pdbx_description
1 polymer ?
#
loop_
_entity_poly.entity_id
_entity_poly.type
_entity_poly.pdbx_seq_one_letter_code
_entity_poly.pdbx_strand_id
1 'polypeptide(L)'
;MIKEQKKRAYFEKWNRTPAVSDHWLFSDPFRVEKFFDITKDNGVWISKVLEKAKSRYWGMQNAVSIEIPLVSITSPEDISTKVFQELESLPII
;
A
#
# COMPACT_ATOMS: atom_id res chain seq x y z
N MET A 1 -7.57 4.86 19.53
CA MET A 1 -7.31 5.68 18.32
C MET A 1 -7.48 4.79 17.11
N ILE A 2 -8.43 5.10 16.24
CA ILE A 2 -8.63 4.39 14.97
C ILE A 2 -7.70 5.06 13.95
N LYS A 3 -6.92 4.28 13.19
CA LYS A 3 -5.97 4.75 12.19
C LYS A 3 -6.33 4.18 10.82
N GLU A 4 -6.06 4.92 9.76
CA GLU A 4 -6.28 4.48 8.38
C GLU A 4 -4.94 4.17 7.69
N GLN A 5 -4.93 3.17 6.79
CA GLN A 5 -3.73 2.74 6.06
C GLN A 5 -3.78 3.20 4.60
N LYS A 6 -2.73 3.88 4.15
CA LYS A 6 -2.57 4.31 2.74
C LYS A 6 -1.42 3.62 2.05
N LYS A 7 -1.57 3.25 0.77
CA LYS A 7 -0.75 2.22 0.11
C LYS A 7 -0.28 2.62 -1.29
N ARG A 8 0.97 2.29 -1.64
CA ARG A 8 1.55 2.36 -3.00
C ARG A 8 2.21 1.03 -3.33
N ALA A 9 2.09 0.55 -4.57
CA ALA A 9 2.73 -0.69 -5.01
C ALA A 9 3.31 -0.51 -6.42
N TYR A 10 4.50 -1.07 -6.64
CA TYR A 10 5.16 -1.10 -7.95
C TYR A 10 4.97 -2.47 -8.61
N PHE A 11 4.44 -2.48 -9.83
CA PHE A 11 4.15 -3.69 -10.60
C PHE A 11 4.94 -3.70 -11.90
N GLU A 12 5.72 -4.76 -12.14
CA GLU A 12 6.40 -4.96 -13.42
C GLU A 12 5.44 -5.40 -14.54
N LYS A 13 4.31 -6.04 -14.20
CA LYS A 13 3.38 -6.61 -15.17
C LYS A 13 1.94 -6.27 -14.81
N TRP A 14 1.43 -5.17 -15.36
CA TRP A 14 0.02 -4.83 -15.24
C TRP A 14 -0.81 -5.57 -16.31
N ASN A 15 -1.11 -6.84 -16.05
CA ASN A 15 -1.69 -7.72 -17.07
C ASN A 15 -3.16 -7.41 -17.43
N ARG A 16 -3.92 -6.79 -16.51
CA ARG A 16 -5.32 -6.41 -16.71
C ARG A 16 -5.76 -5.37 -15.68
N THR A 17 -6.87 -4.67 -15.94
CA THR A 17 -7.51 -3.81 -14.92
C THR A 17 -7.91 -4.65 -13.69
N PRO A 18 -7.59 -4.20 -12.47
CA PRO A 18 -8.06 -4.84 -11.25
C PRO A 18 -9.58 -4.88 -11.20
N ALA A 19 -10.11 -6.05 -10.90
CA ALA A 19 -11.50 -6.25 -10.56
C ALA A 19 -11.66 -6.21 -9.03
N VAL A 20 -12.90 -6.11 -8.56
CA VAL A 20 -13.19 -6.15 -7.10
C VAL A 20 -12.69 -7.44 -6.46
N SER A 21 -12.66 -8.54 -7.21
CA SER A 21 -12.08 -9.82 -6.75
C SER A 21 -10.57 -9.75 -6.48
N ASP A 22 -9.88 -8.72 -6.96
CA ASP A 22 -8.45 -8.48 -6.75
C ASP A 22 -8.15 -7.63 -5.50
N HIS A 23 -9.15 -7.40 -4.63
CA HIS A 23 -8.99 -6.59 -3.41
C HIS A 23 -7.86 -7.07 -2.48
N TRP A 24 -7.49 -8.36 -2.56
CA TRP A 24 -6.37 -8.94 -1.85
C TRP A 24 -5.02 -8.27 -2.19
N LEU A 25 -4.86 -7.69 -3.39
CA LEU A 25 -3.68 -6.91 -3.77
C LEU A 25 -3.40 -5.76 -2.79
N PHE A 26 -4.44 -5.23 -2.15
CA PHE A 26 -4.31 -4.09 -1.24
C PHE A 26 -4.08 -4.54 0.21
N SER A 27 -4.50 -5.72 0.62
CA SER A 27 -4.36 -6.18 2.02
C SER A 27 -3.17 -7.10 2.23
N ASP A 28 -2.91 -8.00 1.29
CA ASP A 28 -1.97 -9.10 1.45
C ASP A 28 -0.53 -8.64 1.66
N PRO A 29 -0.02 -7.60 0.95
CA PRO A 29 1.35 -7.16 1.15
C PRO A 29 1.67 -6.81 2.60
N PHE A 30 0.67 -6.39 3.38
CA PHE A 30 0.86 -5.93 4.76
C PHE A 30 0.37 -6.94 5.80
N ARG A 31 0.05 -8.19 5.40
CA ARG A 31 -0.52 -9.22 6.29
C ARG A 31 -0.04 -10.65 6.04
N VAL A 32 0.35 -11.00 4.82
CA VAL A 32 0.60 -12.40 4.43
C VAL A 32 2.09 -12.67 4.32
N GLU A 33 2.75 -12.89 5.45
CA GLU A 33 4.20 -13.13 5.56
C GLU A 33 4.69 -14.33 4.71
N LYS A 34 3.79 -15.25 4.36
CA LYS A 34 4.11 -16.35 3.43
C LYS A 34 4.56 -15.82 2.06
N PHE A 35 4.09 -14.66 1.62
CA PHE A 35 4.33 -14.10 0.28
C PHE A 35 5.16 -12.81 0.29
N PHE A 36 5.28 -12.18 1.45
CA PHE A 36 5.94 -10.89 1.60
C PHE A 36 6.88 -10.91 2.79
N ASP A 37 8.04 -10.30 2.63
CA ASP A 37 8.88 -9.89 3.75
C ASP A 37 8.40 -8.52 4.22
N ILE A 38 7.80 -8.47 5.41
CA ILE A 38 7.04 -7.31 5.91
C ILE A 38 7.81 -6.69 7.06
N THR A 39 8.15 -5.41 6.89
CA THR A 39 8.79 -4.61 7.92
C THR A 39 7.91 -3.43 8.28
N LYS A 40 7.90 -3.08 9.57
CA LYS A 40 7.21 -1.90 10.08
C LYS A 40 8.18 -1.09 10.92
N ASP A 41 8.40 0.16 10.52
CA ASP A 41 9.20 1.11 11.29
C ASP A 41 8.52 2.48 11.29
N ASN A 42 8.42 3.12 12.46
CA ASN A 42 7.86 4.47 12.64
C ASN A 42 6.50 4.74 11.93
N GLY A 43 5.63 3.72 11.85
CA GLY A 43 4.32 3.84 11.19
C GLY A 43 4.36 3.67 9.66
N VAL A 44 5.55 3.48 9.09
CA VAL A 44 5.77 3.06 7.70
C VAL A 44 5.85 1.54 7.65
N TRP A 45 5.10 0.94 6.74
CA TRP A 45 5.16 -0.48 6.42
C TRP A 45 5.81 -0.63 5.05
N ILE A 46 6.81 -1.49 4.96
CA ILE A 46 7.49 -1.82 3.71
C ILE A 46 7.43 -3.34 3.53
N SER A 47 6.91 -3.75 2.39
CA SER A 47 6.72 -5.15 2.04
C SER A 47 7.47 -5.46 0.76
N LYS A 48 8.46 -6.35 0.83
CA LYS A 48 9.14 -6.89 -0.35
C LYS A 48 8.47 -8.20 -0.77
N VAL A 49 8.15 -8.32 -2.05
CA VAL A 49 7.49 -9.54 -2.56
C VAL A 49 8.53 -10.64 -2.70
N LEU A 50 8.22 -11.81 -2.14
CA LEU A 50 9.09 -12.99 -2.29
C LEU A 50 9.01 -13.53 -3.73
N GLU A 51 10.11 -14.06 -4.26
CA GLU A 51 10.17 -14.55 -5.66
C GLU A 51 9.02 -15.50 -6.02
N LYS A 52 8.70 -16.45 -5.13
CA LYS A 52 7.60 -17.41 -5.31
C LYS A 52 6.21 -16.77 -5.46
N ALA A 53 6.06 -15.54 -5.01
CA ALA A 53 4.81 -14.79 -5.00
C ALA A 53 4.71 -13.82 -6.19
N LYS A 54 5.81 -13.43 -6.84
CA LYS A 54 5.82 -12.43 -7.92
C LYS A 54 4.80 -12.72 -9.01
N SER A 55 4.69 -13.96 -9.48
CA SER A 55 3.71 -14.33 -10.51
C SER A 55 2.27 -14.11 -10.05
N ARG A 56 1.94 -14.50 -8.82
CA ARG A 56 0.61 -14.33 -8.22
C ARG A 56 0.24 -12.86 -8.06
N TYR A 57 1.20 -12.03 -7.65
CA TYR A 57 1.02 -10.61 -7.39
C TYR A 57 1.45 -9.73 -8.57
N TRP A 58 1.32 -10.24 -9.80
CA TRP A 58 1.44 -9.43 -11.04
C TRP A 58 2.81 -8.75 -11.21
N GLY A 59 3.87 -9.43 -10.81
CA GLY A 59 5.23 -8.90 -10.84
C GLY A 59 5.46 -7.77 -9.84
N MET A 60 4.63 -7.65 -8.80
CA MET A 60 4.86 -6.69 -7.72
C MET A 60 6.25 -6.91 -7.12
N GLN A 61 7.01 -5.84 -6.97
CA GLN A 61 8.35 -5.88 -6.36
C GLN A 61 8.29 -5.47 -4.89
N ASN A 62 7.61 -4.36 -4.63
CA ASN A 62 7.43 -3.83 -3.30
C ASN A 62 6.04 -3.20 -3.14
N ALA A 63 5.60 -3.12 -1.89
CA ALA A 63 4.47 -2.31 -1.48
C ALA A 63 4.84 -1.51 -0.23
N VAL A 64 4.41 -0.25 -0.18
CA VAL A 64 4.67 0.66 0.93
C VAL A 64 3.33 1.14 1.46
N SER A 65 3.18 1.19 2.78
CA SER A 65 2.04 1.87 3.40
C SER A 65 2.46 2.75 4.55
N ILE A 66 1.64 3.76 4.84
CA ILE A 66 1.76 4.57 6.06
C ILE A 66 0.45 4.55 6.83
N GLU A 67 0.58 4.60 8.16
CA GLU A 67 -0.53 4.85 9.05
C GLU A 67 -0.75 6.35 9.19
N ILE A 68 -1.93 6.82 8.79
CA ILE A 68 -2.30 8.23 8.92
C ILE A 68 -3.39 8.35 9.99
N PRO A 69 -3.25 9.29 10.95
CA PRO A 69 -4.31 9.57 11.90
C PRO A 69 -5.61 9.89 11.19
N LEU A 70 -6.75 9.49 11.75
CA LEU A 70 -8.03 9.95 11.22
C LEU A 70 -8.10 11.47 11.34
N VAL A 71 -8.25 12.14 10.20
CA VAL A 71 -8.40 13.58 10.10
C VAL A 71 -9.85 13.92 9.79
N SER A 72 -10.33 15.06 10.29
CA SER A 72 -11.63 15.57 9.90
C SER A 72 -11.54 16.13 8.47
N ILE A 73 -12.34 15.54 7.59
CA ILE A 73 -12.53 15.98 6.20
C ILE A 73 -13.85 16.74 6.17
N THR A 74 -13.76 18.05 5.98
CA THR A 74 -14.89 18.98 5.96
C THR A 74 -15.11 19.60 4.58
N SER A 75 -14.15 19.44 3.67
CA SER A 75 -14.26 19.88 2.27
C SER A 75 -13.46 18.97 1.31
N PRO A 76 -13.66 19.08 -0.02
CA PRO A 76 -12.81 18.39 -0.99
C PRO A 76 -11.32 18.78 -0.90
N GLU A 77 -11.01 20.04 -0.56
CA GLU A 77 -9.63 20.53 -0.41
C GLU A 77 -8.90 19.84 0.75
N ASP A 78 -9.63 19.46 1.81
CA ASP A 78 -9.09 18.67 2.92
C ASP A 78 -8.57 17.30 2.45
N ILE A 79 -9.20 16.69 1.43
CA ILE A 79 -8.73 15.42 0.86
C ILE A 79 -7.39 15.65 0.16
N SER A 80 -7.28 16.67 -0.67
CA SER A 80 -6.02 16.92 -1.38
C SER A 80 -4.86 17.18 -0.40
N THR A 81 -5.08 18.06 0.57
CA THR A 81 -4.03 18.55 1.49
C THR A 81 -3.74 17.57 2.63
N LYS A 82 -4.75 17.03 3.31
CA LYS A 82 -4.54 16.13 4.46
C LYS A 82 -4.39 14.67 4.06
N VAL A 83 -4.79 14.32 2.83
CA VAL A 83 -4.76 12.92 2.37
C VAL A 83 -3.74 12.67 1.26
N PHE A 84 -3.76 13.43 0.16
CA PHE A 84 -2.88 13.14 -0.97
C PHE A 84 -1.46 13.67 -0.80
N GLN A 85 -1.24 14.81 -0.16
CA GLN A 85 0.13 15.28 0.12
C GLN A 85 0.94 14.30 0.99
N GLU A 86 0.30 13.66 1.95
CA GLU A 86 0.93 12.60 2.76
C GLU A 86 1.28 11.34 1.92
N LEU A 87 0.61 11.11 0.78
CA LEU A 87 1.01 10.02 -0.13
C LEU A 87 2.25 10.38 -0.93
N GLU A 88 2.48 11.67 -1.22
CA GLU A 88 3.65 12.14 -1.95
C GLU A 88 4.93 12.04 -1.10
N SER A 89 4.80 12.06 0.23
CA SER A 89 5.93 11.89 1.16
C SER A 89 6.37 10.42 1.33
N LEU A 90 5.67 9.47 0.70
CA LEU A 90 6.04 8.06 0.77
C LEU A 90 7.43 7.80 0.20
N PRO A 91 8.29 7.04 0.89
CA PRO A 91 9.61 6.72 0.39
C PRO A 91 9.52 6.00 -0.96
N ILE A 92 10.36 6.43 -1.89
CA ILE A 92 10.55 5.76 -3.18
C ILE A 92 11.52 4.62 -2.92
N ILE A 93 11.06 3.39 -3.11
CA ILE A 93 11.82 2.15 -2.86
C ILE A 93 11.89 1.32 -4.13
#